data_AF-A0A699XC93-F1
#
_entry.id   AF-A0A699XC93-F1
#
_cell.length_a   1.000
_cell.length_b   1.000
_cell.length_c   1.000
_cell.angle_alpha   90.00
_cell.angle_beta   90.00
_cell.angle_gamma   90.00
#
_symmetry.space_group_name_H-M   'P 1'
#
loop_
_entity.id
_entity.type
_entity.pdbx_description
1 polymer ?
#
loop_
_entity_poly.entity_id
_entity_poly.type
_entity_poly.pdbx_seq_one_letter_code
_entity_poly.pdbx_strand_id
1 'polypeptide(L)'
;THRLATAYHPQMSGQVEVSNRGLKSILEKTVGENRVSWSDKLDDALWAFRIAFKTPIGCTPYKMVYGKSCHLPIELEHRAYWTLKHVNFDLKTA
;
A
#
# COMPACT_ATOMS: atom_id res chain seq x y z
N THR A 1 -15.92 1.77 -23.23
CA THR A 1 -16.80 0.59 -23.14
C THR A 1 -16.62 -0.07 -21.78
N HIS A 2 -17.67 -0.17 -20.96
CA HIS A 2 -17.58 -0.76 -19.63
C HIS A 2 -17.59 -2.29 -19.71
N ARG A 3 -16.75 -2.95 -18.91
CA ARG A 3 -16.78 -4.42 -18.72
C ARG A 3 -17.48 -4.71 -17.40
N LEU A 4 -18.57 -5.47 -17.45
CA LEU A 4 -19.37 -5.83 -16.28
C LEU A 4 -19.13 -7.30 -15.92
N ALA A 5 -19.09 -7.58 -14.62
CA ALA A 5 -19.10 -8.95 -14.11
C ALA A 5 -20.55 -9.44 -13.95
N THR A 6 -20.76 -10.74 -14.15
CA THR A 6 -22.01 -11.42 -13.82
C THR A 6 -22.16 -11.57 -12.31
N ALA A 7 -23.39 -11.44 -11.81
CA ALA A 7 -23.70 -11.64 -10.39
C ALA A 7 -23.20 -13.01 -9.91
N TYR A 8 -22.55 -13.04 -8.75
CA TYR A 8 -21.99 -14.25 -8.11
C TYR A 8 -20.96 -15.04 -8.95
N HIS A 9 -20.49 -14.50 -10.09
CA HIS A 9 -19.53 -15.17 -10.96
C HIS A 9 -18.41 -14.22 -11.42
N PRO A 10 -17.35 -14.06 -10.62
CA PRO A 10 -16.25 -13.12 -10.90
C PRO A 10 -15.26 -13.69 -11.93
N GLN A 11 -15.75 -14.10 -13.10
CA GLN A 11 -14.97 -14.79 -14.14
C GLN A 11 -13.86 -13.93 -14.77
N MET A 12 -13.93 -12.59 -14.63
CA MET A 12 -12.97 -11.64 -15.22
C MET A 12 -11.99 -11.01 -14.23
N SER A 13 -12.12 -11.25 -12.91
CA SER A 13 -11.49 -10.39 -11.89
C SER A 13 -10.50 -11.09 -10.95
N GLY A 14 -10.08 -12.33 -11.24
CA GLY A 14 -9.22 -13.10 -10.31
C GLY A 14 -7.92 -12.37 -9.90
N GLN A 15 -7.28 -11.64 -10.82
CA GLN A 15 -6.10 -10.84 -10.48
C GLN A 15 -6.43 -9.67 -9.53
N VAL A 16 -7.61 -9.06 -9.67
CA VAL A 16 -8.09 -7.98 -8.80
C VAL A 16 -8.43 -8.55 -7.43
N GLU A 17 -9.06 -9.73 -7.36
CA GLU A 17 -9.35 -10.40 -6.09
C GLU A 17 -8.08 -10.77 -5.30
N VAL A 18 -7.08 -11.32 -5.98
CA VAL A 18 -5.78 -11.65 -5.36
C VAL A 18 -5.08 -10.38 -4.87
N SER A 19 -5.09 -9.32 -5.69
CA SER A 19 -4.55 -8.01 -5.31
C SER A 19 -5.25 -7.42 -4.09
N ASN A 20 -6.59 -7.44 -4.09
CA ASN A 20 -7.42 -6.92 -2.99
C ASN A 20 -7.21 -7.72 -1.70
N ARG A 21 -7.06 -9.04 -1.79
CA ARG A 21 -6.74 -9.88 -0.61
C ARG A 21 -5.38 -9.50 -0.01
N GLY A 22 -4.37 -9.24 -0.86
CA GLY A 22 -3.06 -8.78 -0.42
C GLY A 22 -3.11 -7.42 0.27
N LEU A 23 -3.82 -6.45 -0.31
CA LEU A 23 -4.01 -5.12 0.27
C LEU A 23 -4.77 -5.16 1.59
N LYS A 24 -5.84 -5.97 1.66
CA LYS A 24 -6.60 -6.18 2.90
C LYS A 24 -5.71 -6.74 4.01
N SER A 25 -4.87 -7.72 3.71
CA SER A 25 -3.94 -8.29 4.71
C SER A 25 -2.92 -7.27 5.23
N ILE A 26 -2.44 -6.37 4.37
CA ILE A 26 -1.54 -5.29 4.79
C ILE A 26 -2.28 -4.32 5.71
N LEU A 27 -3.47 -3.87 5.30
CA LEU A 27 -4.31 -2.97 6.09
C LEU A 27 -4.67 -3.56 7.46
N GLU A 28 -5.07 -4.83 7.52
CA GLU A 28 -5.37 -5.53 8.78
C GLU A 28 -4.17 -5.52 9.73
N LYS A 29 -2.95 -5.67 9.21
CA LYS A 29 -1.72 -5.61 10.02
C LYS A 29 -1.37 -4.20 10.46
N THR A 30 -1.60 -3.19 9.61
CA THR A 30 -1.24 -1.80 9.92
C THR A 30 -2.24 -1.11 10.85
N VAL A 31 -3.53 -1.45 10.73
CA VAL A 31 -4.62 -0.82 11.48
C VAL A 31 -4.88 -1.56 12.81
N GLY A 32 -4.50 -2.83 12.91
CA GLY A 32 -4.67 -3.63 14.12
C GLY A 32 -6.15 -3.75 14.52
N GLU A 33 -6.44 -3.61 15.81
CA GLU A 33 -7.81 -3.70 16.34
C GLU A 33 -8.65 -2.44 16.06
N ASN A 34 -8.02 -1.27 15.89
CA ASN A 34 -8.70 0.01 15.71
C ASN A 34 -9.03 0.27 14.23
N ARG A 35 -10.11 -0.34 13.74
CA ARG A 35 -10.56 -0.24 12.33
C ARG A 35 -11.03 1.15 11.88
N VAL A 36 -11.09 2.14 12.77
CA VAL A 36 -11.69 3.45 12.47
C VAL A 36 -10.82 4.28 11.52
N SER A 37 -9.50 4.15 11.61
CA SER A 37 -8.54 4.97 10.84
C SER A 37 -7.92 4.24 9.64
N TRP A 38 -8.64 3.30 9.03
CA TRP A 38 -8.10 2.52 7.90
C TRP A 38 -7.81 3.38 6.67
N SER A 39 -8.59 4.44 6.44
CA SER A 39 -8.41 5.39 5.34
C SER A 39 -7.06 6.08 5.42
N ASP A 40 -6.64 6.45 6.63
CA ASP A 40 -5.41 7.20 6.89
C ASP A 40 -4.17 6.33 6.65
N LYS A 41 -4.33 5.00 6.71
CA LYS A 41 -3.29 4.01 6.44
C LYS A 41 -3.35 3.43 5.03
N LEU A 42 -4.33 3.84 4.23
CA LEU A 42 -4.51 3.30 2.88
C LEU A 42 -3.34 3.62 1.97
N ASP A 43 -2.82 4.85 2.04
CA ASP A 43 -1.69 5.28 1.20
C ASP A 43 -0.43 4.47 1.53
N ASP A 44 -0.13 4.29 2.82
CA ASP A 44 0.99 3.48 3.29
C ASP A 44 0.84 2.00 2.89
N ALA A 45 -0.37 1.46 2.96
CA ALA A 45 -0.65 0.07 2.59
C ALA A 45 -0.54 -0.16 1.07
N LEU A 46 -1.07 0.77 0.26
CA LEU A 46 -0.90 0.77 -1.19
C LEU A 46 0.58 0.87 -1.57
N TRP A 47 1.32 1.72 -0.86
CA TRP A 47 2.75 1.86 -1.04
C TRP A 47 3.48 0.55 -0.79
N ALA A 48 3.29 -0.04 0.40
CA ALA A 48 3.88 -1.32 0.77
C ALA A 48 3.54 -2.43 -0.25
N PHE A 49 2.31 -2.46 -0.75
CA PHE A 49 1.90 -3.43 -1.77
C PHE A 49 2.66 -3.25 -3.10
N ARG A 50 2.88 -1.99 -3.53
CA ARG A 50 3.57 -1.67 -4.79
C ARG A 50 5.06 -2.02 -4.77
N ILE A 51 5.71 -1.91 -3.61
CA ILE A 51 7.14 -2.23 -3.46
C ILE A 51 7.42 -3.67 -3.05
N ALA A 52 6.43 -4.40 -2.53
CA ALA A 52 6.59 -5.80 -2.16
C ALA A 52 6.83 -6.65 -3.42
N PHE A 53 7.87 -7.49 -3.36
CA PHE A 53 8.16 -8.45 -4.43
C PHE A 53 7.03 -9.48 -4.53
N LYS A 54 6.57 -9.75 -5.76
CA LYS A 54 5.54 -10.76 -6.03
C LYS A 54 6.18 -11.92 -6.76
N THR A 55 6.34 -13.04 -6.06
CA THR A 55 6.91 -14.28 -6.62
C THR A 55 6.25 -14.73 -7.94
N PRO A 56 4.91 -14.68 -8.11
CA PRO A 56 4.28 -15.07 -9.38
C PRO A 56 4.66 -14.17 -10.57
N ILE A 57 5.04 -12.92 -10.30
CA ILE A 57 5.40 -11.92 -11.31
C ILE A 57 6.94 -11.82 -11.46
N GLY A 58 7.70 -12.31 -10.48
CA GLY A 58 9.16 -12.22 -10.47
C GLY A 58 9.71 -10.80 -10.27
N CYS A 59 8.86 -9.83 -9.91
CA CYS A 59 9.27 -8.46 -9.61
C CYS A 59 8.26 -7.74 -8.70
N THR A 60 8.51 -6.47 -8.42
CA THR A 60 7.57 -5.61 -7.69
C THR A 60 6.55 -5.02 -8.65
N PRO A 61 5.28 -4.82 -8.25
CA PRO A 61 4.29 -4.15 -9.08
C PRO A 61 4.75 -2.77 -9.57
N TYR A 62 5.48 -2.03 -8.73
CA TYR A 62 6.10 -0.75 -9.13
C TYR A 62 7.05 -0.91 -10.33
N LYS A 63 7.95 -1.90 -10.27
CA LYS A 63 8.90 -2.16 -11.37
C LYS A 63 8.17 -2.57 -12.65
N MET A 64 7.05 -3.28 -12.55
CA MET A 64 6.25 -3.67 -13.70
C MET A 64 5.58 -2.47 -14.40
N VAL A 65 5.17 -1.45 -13.65
CA VAL A 65 4.53 -0.24 -14.20
C VAL A 65 5.56 0.76 -14.74
N TYR A 66 6.65 1.00 -14.01
CA TYR A 66 7.60 2.07 -14.31
C TYR A 66 8.92 1.59 -14.94
N GLY A 67 9.12 0.27 -15.08
CA GLY A 67 10.32 -0.33 -15.65
C GLY A 67 11.59 -0.22 -14.78
N LYS A 68 11.53 0.43 -13.62
CA LYS A 68 12.67 0.65 -12.70
C LYS A 68 12.36 0.16 -11.29
N SER A 69 13.38 -0.28 -10.56
CA SER A 69 13.24 -0.55 -9.13
C SER A 69 13.00 0.76 -8.37
N CYS A 70 12.06 0.75 -7.44
CA CYS A 70 11.89 1.89 -6.55
C CYS A 70 13.14 1.96 -5.66
N HIS A 71 13.89 3.04 -5.79
CA HIS A 71 14.77 3.49 -4.71
C HIS A 71 13.80 4.18 -3.75
N LEU A 72 13.91 3.94 -2.44
CA LEU A 72 12.96 4.42 -1.43
C LEU A 72 12.42 5.80 -1.83
N PRO A 73 11.10 5.99 -2.02
CA PRO A 73 10.61 7.24 -2.56
C PRO A 73 11.02 8.33 -1.61
N ILE A 74 11.53 9.40 -2.18
CA ILE A 74 11.78 10.64 -1.47
C ILE A 74 10.56 11.04 -0.61
N GLU A 75 9.33 10.71 -1.01
CA GLU A 75 8.11 10.96 -0.23
C GLU A 75 8.02 10.18 1.09
N LEU A 76 8.48 8.92 1.14
CA LEU A 76 8.56 8.17 2.40
C LEU A 76 9.69 8.69 3.28
N GLU A 77 10.85 8.97 2.69
CA GLU A 77 11.98 9.57 3.43
C GLU A 77 11.60 10.93 3.99
N HIS A 78 10.87 11.73 3.21
CA HIS A 78 10.38 13.04 3.60
C HIS A 78 9.29 12.92 4.67
N ARG A 79 8.30 12.03 4.54
CA ARG A 79 7.31 11.79 5.61
C ARG A 79 7.96 11.30 6.90
N ALA A 80 8.91 10.37 6.82
CA ALA A 80 9.67 9.91 7.99
C ALA A 80 10.48 11.06 8.61
N TYR A 81 11.14 11.88 7.78
CA TYR A 81 11.87 13.07 8.21
C TYR A 81 10.97 14.10 8.88
N TRP A 82 9.79 14.41 8.33
CA TRP A 82 8.83 15.33 8.93
C TRP A 82 8.27 14.82 10.24
N THR A 83 7.97 13.52 10.32
CA THR A 83 7.51 12.89 11.56
C THR A 83 8.59 12.96 12.63
N LEU A 84 9.84 12.65 12.29
CA LEU A 84 11.00 12.78 13.19
C LEU A 84 11.19 14.22 13.66
N LYS A 85 11.07 15.18 12.74
CA LYS A 85 11.19 16.61 13.05
C LYS A 85 10.10 17.04 14.03
N HIS A 86 8.85 16.62 13.82
CA HIS A 86 7.73 16.92 14.72
C HIS A 86 7.96 16.37 16.13
N VAL A 87 8.32 15.09 16.25
CA VAL A 87 8.63 14.45 17.55
C VAL A 87 9.78 15.18 18.26
N ASN A 88 10.81 15.60 17.52
CA ASN A 88 11.92 16.37 18.09
C ASN A 88 11.55 17.80 18.52
N PHE A 89 10.51 18.41 17.92
CA PHE A 89 9.98 19.70 18.37
C PHE A 89 9.15 19.53 19.66
N ASP A 90 8.31 18.49 19.71
CA ASP A 90 7.50 18.20 20.90
C ASP A 90 8.38 17.90 22.13
N LEU A 91 9.48 17.17 21.95
CA LEU A 91 10.46 16.87 23.01
C LEU A 91 11.22 18.09 23.54
N LYS A 92 11.38 19.17 22.74
CA LYS A 92 12.07 20.40 23.17
C LYS A 92 11.15 21.39 23.89
N THR A 93 9.85 21.14 23.86
CA THR A 93 8.82 22.03 24.43
C THR A 93 8.32 21.53 25.79
N ALA A 94 8.79 20.36 26.24
CA ALA A 94 8.60 19.81 27.59
C ALA A 94 9.82 20.15 28.48
#